data_AF-A0A7G2BZR3-F1
#
_entry.id   AF-A0A7G2BZR3-F1
#
_cell.length_a   1.000
_cell.length_b   1.000
_cell.length_c   1.000
_cell.angle_alpha   90.00
_cell.angle_beta   90.00
_cell.angle_gamma   90.00
#
_symmetry.space_group_name_H-M   'P 1'
#
loop_
_entity.id
_entity.type
_entity.pdbx_description
1 polymer ?
#
loop_
_entity_poly.entity_id
_entity_poly.type
_entity_poly.pdbx_seq_one_letter_code
_entity_poly.pdbx_strand_id
1 'polypeptide(L)'
;MVCLGSAVVGAAMSASSDSASLCTETATPRSTSHQTFLIRHAQYKNESTRRPEKEKGLTTVGRRQAYETGVYLKKLILQSNKVVEKEKECLQLKRALRQAKQTLREYKNNNENENNDVVLAALKEKVCSLRGQLQWAEAERRQSSRVCLQSRYHSVSASDLTRSQETATIIMNVIQPHVKEEKVRVDPLLRERFPVTPDPPLLPPRAYPNEE
;
A
#
# COMPACT_ATOMS: atom_id res chain seq x y z
N MET A 1 14.66 14.79 1.25
CA MET A 1 14.02 13.50 1.55
C MET A 1 12.51 13.68 1.38
N VAL A 2 11.82 12.68 0.84
CA VAL A 2 10.36 12.69 0.65
C VAL A 2 9.76 11.53 1.46
N CYS A 3 8.75 11.83 2.25
CA CYS A 3 8.02 10.88 3.08
C CYS A 3 6.59 10.73 2.56
N LEU A 4 6.20 9.51 2.19
CA LEU A 4 4.81 9.17 1.88
C LEU A 4 4.23 8.35 3.03
N GLY A 5 3.18 8.84 3.67
CA GLY A 5 2.44 8.13 4.71
C GLY A 5 1.13 7.59 4.17
N SER A 6 0.80 6.35 4.50
CA SER A 6 -0.55 5.79 4.32
C SER A 6 -1.01 5.09 5.60
N ALA A 7 -2.29 5.22 5.93
CA ALA A 7 -2.88 4.71 7.17
C ALA A 7 -3.94 3.64 6.86
N VAL A 8 -3.69 2.42 7.34
CA VAL A 8 -4.58 1.28 7.18
C VAL A 8 -5.65 1.32 8.26
N VAL A 9 -6.92 1.43 7.85
CA VAL A 9 -8.07 1.19 8.72
C VAL A 9 -8.44 -0.28 8.60
N GLY A 10 -8.28 -1.04 9.68
CA GLY A 10 -8.84 -2.39 9.79
C GLY A 10 -10.37 -2.33 9.69
N ALA A 11 -10.92 -2.86 8.60
CA ALA A 11 -12.36 -2.90 8.37
C ALA A 11 -13.04 -3.90 9.33
N ALA A 12 -13.57 -3.40 10.43
CA ALA A 12 -14.62 -4.06 11.18
C ALA A 12 -15.97 -3.73 10.53
N MET A 13 -16.73 -4.76 10.15
CA MET A 13 -18.10 -4.62 9.68
C MET A 13 -19.02 -4.22 10.83
N SER A 14 -19.87 -3.22 10.60
CA SER A 14 -21.15 -3.09 11.30
C SER A 14 -22.16 -2.36 10.41
N ALA A 15 -23.40 -2.85 10.44
CA ALA A 15 -24.51 -2.42 9.59
C ALA A 15 -25.26 -1.20 10.17
N SER A 16 -25.76 -0.35 9.25
CA SER A 16 -26.89 0.60 9.27
C SER A 16 -27.46 1.11 10.61
N SER A 17 -27.58 2.43 10.78
CA SER A 17 -28.76 3.27 10.47
C SER A 17 -28.71 4.62 11.23
N ASP A 18 -29.22 5.66 10.59
CA ASP A 18 -29.14 7.07 11.02
C ASP A 18 -29.86 7.38 12.35
N SER A 19 -29.23 8.19 13.21
CA SER A 19 -29.82 9.39 13.82
C SER A 19 -28.79 10.10 14.71
N ALA A 20 -28.83 11.44 14.66
CA ALA A 20 -27.89 12.32 15.34
C ALA A 20 -27.91 12.17 16.86
N SER A 21 -26.76 11.83 17.47
CA SER A 21 -26.49 12.16 18.87
C SER A 21 -24.99 12.38 19.09
N LEU A 22 -24.70 13.47 19.81
CA LEU A 22 -23.38 13.91 20.21
C LEU A 22 -22.88 12.99 21.33
N CYS A 23 -22.14 11.94 20.97
CA CYS A 23 -21.52 11.03 21.93
C CYS A 23 -20.04 10.89 21.59
N THR A 24 -19.19 11.27 22.54
CA THR A 24 -17.75 11.00 22.55
C THR A 24 -17.53 9.50 22.48
N GLU A 25 -17.30 8.98 21.27
CA GLU A 25 -16.89 7.59 21.08
C GLU A 25 -15.48 7.40 21.65
N THR A 26 -15.39 6.77 22.82
CA THR A 26 -14.17 6.09 23.25
C THR A 26 -13.89 4.98 22.25
N ALA A 27 -13.19 5.33 21.16
CA ALA A 27 -12.80 4.40 20.11
C ALA A 27 -12.01 3.25 20.74
N THR A 28 -12.54 2.04 20.62
CA THR A 28 -11.76 0.82 20.84
C THR A 28 -10.47 0.94 20.03
N PRO A 29 -9.28 0.65 20.61
CA PRO A 29 -8.02 0.83 19.89
C PRO A 29 -7.97 -0.13 18.70
N ARG A 30 -8.40 0.36 17.54
CA ARG A 30 -8.22 -0.31 16.25
C ARG A 30 -6.74 -0.19 15.93
N SER A 31 -6.06 -1.33 15.85
CA SER A 31 -4.67 -1.37 15.36
C SER A 31 -4.63 -0.87 13.92
N THR A 32 -4.24 0.39 13.72
CA THR A 32 -3.99 0.96 12.39
C THR A 32 -2.55 0.73 12.01
N SER A 33 -2.29 -0.03 10.95
CA SER A 33 -0.93 -0.16 10.43
C SER A 33 -0.60 1.07 9.58
N HIS A 34 0.55 1.68 9.85
CA HIS A 34 1.06 2.81 9.07
C HIS A 34 2.16 2.31 8.14
N GLN A 35 2.07 2.67 6.87
CA GLN A 35 3.12 2.40 5.89
C GLN A 35 3.79 3.70 5.50
N THR A 36 5.09 3.78 5.73
CA THR A 36 5.90 4.97 5.42
C THR A 36 6.93 4.64 4.35
N PHE A 37 6.96 5.42 3.27
CA PHE A 37 7.99 5.33 2.23
C PHE A 37 8.93 6.51 2.34
N LEU A 38 10.22 6.21 2.46
CA LEU A 38 11.29 7.20 2.45
C LEU A 38 11.93 7.19 1.06
N ILE A 39 11.82 8.29 0.35
CA ILE A 39 12.36 8.45 -1.00
C ILE A 39 13.44 9.53 -0.96
N ARG A 40 14.65 9.16 -1.37
CA ARG A 40 15.73 10.12 -1.60
C ARG A 40 15.43 10.92 -2.87
N HIS A 41 15.80 12.20 -2.90
CA HIS A 41 15.67 12.99 -4.12
C HIS A 41 16.51 12.38 -5.26
N ALA A 42 16.11 12.64 -6.50
CA ALA A 42 16.84 12.17 -7.66
C ALA A 42 18.16 12.94 -7.88
N GLN A 43 18.91 12.56 -8.92
CA GLN A 43 20.15 13.25 -9.28
C GLN A 43 19.90 14.74 -9.56
N TYR A 44 20.75 15.59 -9.00
CA TYR A 44 20.59 17.04 -9.02
C TYR A 44 21.90 17.74 -9.38
N LYS A 45 21.82 19.01 -9.75
CA LYS A 45 23.00 19.82 -10.05
C LYS A 45 23.81 20.05 -8.75
N ASN A 46 25.06 19.61 -8.74
CA ASN A 46 25.92 19.50 -7.55
C ASN A 46 26.09 20.82 -6.78
N GLU A 47 26.40 20.65 -5.49
CA GLU A 47 26.71 21.71 -4.52
C GLU A 47 28.11 22.33 -4.70
N SER A 48 28.96 21.78 -5.56
CA SER A 48 30.31 22.31 -5.83
C SER A 48 30.30 23.72 -6.43
N THR A 49 29.16 24.15 -6.95
CA THR A 49 28.94 25.53 -7.38
C THR A 49 28.36 26.30 -6.21
N ARG A 50 28.93 27.46 -5.83
CA ARG A 50 28.38 28.41 -4.82
C ARG A 50 27.05 29.06 -5.26
N ARG A 51 26.18 28.30 -5.91
CA ARG A 51 24.87 28.74 -6.38
C ARG A 51 23.85 28.65 -5.26
N PRO A 52 22.87 29.56 -5.25
CA PRO A 52 21.77 29.50 -4.28
C PRO A 52 20.98 28.19 -4.43
N GLU A 53 20.37 27.71 -3.35
CA GLU A 53 19.60 26.45 -3.32
C GLU A 53 18.51 26.39 -4.40
N LYS A 54 17.92 27.55 -4.73
CA LYS A 54 16.91 27.72 -5.79
C LYS A 54 17.38 27.25 -7.18
N GLU A 55 18.69 27.23 -7.43
CA GLU A 55 19.27 26.83 -8.71
C GLU A 55 19.72 25.35 -8.74
N LYS A 56 19.66 24.64 -7.60
CA LYS A 56 20.05 23.23 -7.46
C LYS A 56 18.91 22.27 -7.80
N GLY A 57 18.32 22.46 -8.97
CA GLY A 57 17.30 21.57 -9.51
C GLY A 57 17.84 20.22 -9.98
N LEU A 58 16.93 19.35 -10.38
CA LEU A 58 17.20 18.02 -10.93
C LEU A 58 17.91 18.11 -12.29
N THR A 59 18.81 17.16 -12.55
CA THR A 59 19.40 16.93 -13.88
C THR A 59 18.37 16.27 -14.80
N THR A 60 18.65 16.17 -16.09
CA THR A 60 17.83 15.41 -17.04
C THR A 60 17.66 13.95 -16.62
N VAL A 61 18.76 13.32 -16.19
CA VAL A 61 18.77 11.97 -15.62
C VAL A 61 17.96 11.91 -14.32
N GLY A 62 18.10 12.90 -13.44
CA GLY A 62 17.32 12.97 -12.21
C GLY A 62 15.81 13.08 -12.43
N ARG A 63 15.37 13.84 -13.43
CA ARG A 63 13.95 13.90 -13.81
C ARG A 63 13.43 12.54 -14.27
N ARG A 64 14.22 11.83 -15.08
CA ARG A 64 13.87 10.46 -15.52
C ARG A 64 13.81 9.48 -14.35
N GLN A 65 14.76 9.53 -13.42
CA GLN A 65 14.75 8.70 -12.20
C GLN A 65 13.48 8.95 -11.37
N ALA A 66 13.11 10.21 -11.14
CA ALA A 66 11.91 10.56 -10.41
C ALA A 66 10.64 10.04 -11.11
N TYR A 67 10.60 10.15 -12.44
CA TYR A 67 9.50 9.63 -13.26
C TYR A 67 9.37 8.10 -13.15
N GLU A 68 10.47 7.37 -13.35
CA GLU A 68 10.50 5.90 -13.26
C GLU A 68 10.14 5.41 -11.85
N THR A 69 10.57 6.13 -10.82
CA THR A 69 10.17 5.88 -9.42
C THR A 69 8.65 6.04 -9.26
N GLY A 70 8.06 7.10 -9.82
CA GLY A 70 6.62 7.31 -9.81
C GLY A 70 5.85 6.20 -10.56
N VAL A 71 6.36 5.75 -11.70
CA VAL A 71 5.78 4.63 -12.47
C VAL A 71 5.80 3.34 -11.65
N TYR A 72 6.91 3.07 -10.97
CA TYR A 72 7.06 1.89 -10.13
C TYR A 72 6.07 1.92 -8.95
N LEU A 73 5.96 3.04 -8.25
CA LEU A 73 5.00 3.21 -7.14
C LEU A 73 3.55 3.04 -7.63
N LYS A 74 3.21 3.61 -8.78
CA LYS A 74 1.89 3.43 -9.40
C LYS A 74 1.60 1.97 -9.72
N LYS A 75 2.58 1.25 -10.27
CA LYS A 75 2.46 -0.19 -10.55
C LYS A 75 2.20 -0.98 -9.27
N LEU A 76 2.92 -0.68 -8.19
CA LEU A 76 2.70 -1.33 -6.89
C LEU A 76 1.30 -1.06 -6.33
N ILE A 77 0.80 0.17 -6.44
CA ILE A 77 -0.58 0.53 -6.05
C ILE A 77 -1.63 -0.26 -6.86
N LEU A 78 -1.41 -0.42 -8.16
CA LEU A 78 -2.33 -1.20 -8.99
C LEU A 78 -2.29 -2.70 -8.64
N GLN A 79 -1.11 -3.24 -8.33
CA GLN A 79 -0.95 -4.62 -7.91
C GLN A 79 -1.61 -4.88 -6.56
N SER A 80 -1.46 -3.97 -5.61
CA SER A 80 -2.07 -4.10 -4.29
C SER A 80 -3.59 -4.00 -4.32
N ASN A 81 -4.17 -3.13 -5.17
CA ASN A 81 -5.61 -3.08 -5.36
C ASN A 81 -6.18 -4.42 -5.83
N LYS A 82 -5.47 -5.12 -6.73
CA LYS A 82 -5.87 -6.48 -7.15
C LYS A 82 -5.84 -7.47 -5.99
N VAL A 83 -4.83 -7.38 -5.12
CA VAL A 83 -4.76 -8.23 -3.92
C VAL A 83 -5.94 -7.96 -2.98
N VAL A 84 -6.31 -6.70 -2.78
CA VAL A 84 -7.46 -6.31 -1.94
C VAL A 84 -8.77 -6.84 -2.53
N GLU A 85 -8.98 -6.74 -3.83
CA GLU A 85 -10.19 -7.31 -4.47
C GLU A 85 -10.25 -8.84 -4.33
N LYS A 86 -9.12 -9.52 -4.55
CA LYS A 86 -9.02 -10.98 -4.33
C LYS A 86 -9.27 -11.37 -2.87
N GLU A 87 -8.85 -10.54 -1.92
CA GLU A 87 -9.13 -10.74 -0.50
C GLU A 87 -10.62 -10.59 -0.19
N LYS A 88 -11.29 -9.59 -0.77
CA LYS A 88 -12.75 -9.41 -0.66
C LYS A 88 -13.50 -10.61 -1.24
N GLU A 89 -13.12 -11.09 -2.43
CA GLU A 89 -13.68 -12.29 -3.06
C GLU A 89 -13.55 -13.51 -2.14
N CYS A 90 -12.34 -13.74 -1.61
CA CYS A 90 -12.07 -14.84 -0.68
C CYS A 90 -12.94 -14.73 0.59
N LEU A 91 -13.11 -13.52 1.12
CA LEU A 91 -13.94 -13.29 2.30
C LEU A 91 -15.43 -13.52 2.03
N GLN A 92 -15.93 -13.11 0.86
CA GLN A 92 -17.30 -13.37 0.42
C GLN A 92 -17.57 -14.88 0.28
N LEU A 93 -16.66 -15.61 -0.38
CA LEU A 93 -16.74 -17.06 -0.50
C LEU A 93 -16.72 -17.76 0.87
N LYS A 94 -15.90 -17.29 1.82
CA LYS A 94 -15.90 -17.80 3.19
C LYS A 94 -17.25 -17.60 3.88
N ARG A 95 -17.89 -16.45 3.71
CA ARG A 95 -19.23 -16.18 4.26
C ARG A 95 -20.29 -17.06 3.62
N ALA A 96 -20.30 -17.16 2.29
CA ALA A 96 -21.23 -17.99 1.54
C ALA A 96 -21.08 -19.48 1.93
N LEU A 97 -19.86 -19.98 2.08
CA LEU A 97 -19.59 -21.35 2.51
C LEU A 97 -20.08 -21.60 3.94
N ARG A 98 -19.93 -20.64 4.85
CA ARG A 98 -20.47 -20.75 6.22
C ARG A 98 -21.99 -20.82 6.20
N GLN A 99 -22.65 -19.93 5.46
CA GLN A 99 -24.11 -19.93 5.30
C GLN A 99 -24.60 -21.25 4.70
N ALA A 100 -23.98 -21.73 3.62
CA ALA A 100 -24.36 -23.00 2.98
C ALA A 100 -24.17 -24.21 3.90
N LYS A 101 -23.12 -24.22 4.73
CA LYS A 101 -22.92 -25.27 5.76
C LYS A 101 -23.96 -25.19 6.87
N GLN A 102 -24.37 -23.98 7.25
CA GLN A 102 -25.42 -23.78 8.25
C GLN A 102 -26.77 -24.27 7.72
N THR A 103 -27.17 -23.87 6.51
CA THR A 103 -28.41 -24.35 5.89
C THR A 103 -28.42 -25.87 5.72
N LEU A 104 -27.27 -26.48 5.40
CA LEU A 104 -27.14 -27.94 5.32
C LEU A 104 -27.34 -28.62 6.68
N ARG A 105 -26.85 -28.01 7.77
CA ARG A 105 -27.04 -28.53 9.14
C ARG A 105 -28.50 -28.40 9.58
N GLU A 106 -29.11 -27.24 9.37
CA GLU A 106 -30.52 -26.98 9.69
C GLU A 106 -31.43 -27.94 8.92
N TYR A 107 -31.17 -28.14 7.62
CA TYR A 107 -31.93 -29.09 6.80
C TYR A 107 -31.82 -30.53 7.33
N LYS A 108 -30.60 -30.97 7.72
CA LYS A 108 -30.40 -32.31 8.29
C LYS A 108 -31.15 -32.50 9.60
N ASN A 109 -31.12 -31.50 10.48
CA ASN A 109 -31.79 -31.58 11.78
C ASN A 109 -33.32 -31.58 11.64
N ASN A 110 -33.87 -30.87 10.65
CA ASN A 110 -35.32 -30.76 10.46
C ASN A 110 -35.92 -31.94 9.68
N ASN A 111 -35.14 -32.61 8.83
CA ASN A 111 -35.62 -33.66 7.92
C ASN A 111 -35.01 -35.05 8.24
N GLU A 112 -34.76 -35.38 9.51
CA GLU A 112 -34.22 -36.69 9.89
C GLU A 112 -35.13 -37.88 9.46
N ASN A 113 -36.39 -37.63 9.10
CA ASN A 113 -37.38 -38.65 8.75
C ASN A 113 -37.88 -38.66 7.29
N GLU A 114 -37.53 -37.68 6.45
CA GLU A 114 -38.00 -37.60 5.06
C GLU A 114 -36.85 -37.75 4.05
N ASN A 115 -36.95 -38.75 3.15
CA ASN A 115 -36.01 -39.04 2.06
C ASN A 115 -36.07 -37.99 0.92
N ASN A 116 -35.90 -36.71 1.23
CA ASN A 116 -35.71 -35.67 0.21
C ASN A 116 -34.23 -35.62 -0.22
N ASP A 117 -33.79 -36.71 -0.86
CA ASP A 117 -32.42 -36.93 -1.31
C ASP A 117 -31.96 -35.89 -2.35
N VAL A 118 -32.89 -35.39 -3.16
CA VAL A 118 -32.61 -34.41 -4.23
C VAL A 118 -32.14 -33.07 -3.64
N VAL A 119 -32.84 -32.55 -2.63
CA VAL A 119 -32.49 -31.26 -2.00
C VAL A 119 -31.19 -31.38 -1.20
N LEU A 120 -31.02 -32.51 -0.50
CA LEU A 120 -29.78 -32.79 0.23
C LEU A 120 -28.57 -32.89 -0.71
N ALA A 121 -28.73 -33.53 -1.87
CA ALA A 121 -27.70 -33.62 -2.90
C ALA A 121 -27.33 -32.22 -3.43
N ALA A 122 -28.33 -31.39 -3.76
CA ALA A 122 -28.11 -30.03 -4.23
C ALA A 122 -27.36 -29.15 -3.21
N LEU A 123 -27.71 -29.24 -1.92
CA LEU A 123 -27.01 -28.52 -0.86
C LEU A 123 -25.56 -28.99 -0.68
N LYS A 124 -25.32 -30.31 -0.74
CA LYS A 124 -23.96 -30.89 -0.70
C LYS A 124 -23.13 -30.43 -1.89
N GLU A 125 -23.70 -30.43 -3.09
CA GLU A 125 -23.05 -29.93 -4.31
C GLU A 125 -22.68 -28.46 -4.18
N LYS A 126 -23.60 -27.61 -3.69
CA LYS A 126 -23.34 -26.19 -3.44
C LYS A 126 -22.17 -25.97 -2.48
N VAL A 127 -22.11 -26.73 -1.38
CA VAL A 127 -21.00 -26.67 -0.42
C VAL A 127 -19.68 -27.11 -1.05
N CYS A 128 -19.70 -28.18 -1.86
CA CYS A 128 -18.51 -28.69 -2.55
C CYS A 128 -17.97 -27.66 -3.57
N SER A 129 -18.87 -27.10 -4.39
CA SER A 129 -18.56 -26.08 -5.38
C SER A 129 -17.95 -24.83 -4.73
N LEU A 130 -18.58 -24.28 -3.69
CA LEU A 130 -18.06 -23.12 -2.95
C LEU A 130 -16.70 -23.41 -2.29
N ARG A 131 -16.46 -24.64 -1.82
CA ARG A 131 -15.16 -25.05 -1.28
C ARG A 131 -14.08 -25.07 -2.35
N GLY A 132 -14.37 -25.61 -3.54
CA GLY A 132 -13.45 -25.61 -4.67
C GLY A 132 -13.09 -24.19 -5.12
N GLN A 133 -14.10 -23.33 -5.27
CA GLN A 133 -13.89 -21.91 -5.60
C GLN A 133 -13.02 -21.20 -4.55
N LEU A 134 -13.27 -21.45 -3.26
CA LEU A 134 -12.48 -20.86 -2.18
C LEU A 134 -11.02 -21.32 -2.23
N GLN A 135 -10.77 -22.62 -2.46
CA GLN A 135 -9.41 -23.15 -2.57
C GLN A 135 -8.63 -22.51 -3.72
N TRP A 136 -9.28 -22.36 -4.88
CA TRP A 136 -8.68 -21.73 -6.05
C TRP A 136 -8.36 -20.25 -5.79
N ALA A 137 -9.32 -19.49 -5.26
CA ALA A 137 -9.13 -18.08 -4.90
C ALA A 137 -8.02 -17.88 -3.84
N GLU A 138 -7.92 -18.78 -2.85
CA GLU A 138 -6.83 -18.72 -1.87
C GLU A 138 -5.45 -19.04 -2.49
N ALA A 139 -5.37 -19.94 -3.47
CA ALA A 139 -4.14 -20.25 -4.18
C ALA A 139 -3.66 -19.05 -5.02
N GLU A 140 -4.58 -18.42 -5.75
CA GLU A 140 -4.31 -17.19 -6.53
C GLU A 140 -3.84 -16.04 -5.61
N ARG A 141 -4.47 -15.90 -4.44
CA ARG A 141 -4.03 -14.92 -3.42
C ARG A 141 -2.62 -15.20 -2.92
N ARG A 142 -2.24 -16.47 -2.70
CA ARG A 142 -0.89 -16.84 -2.23
C ARG A 142 0.19 -16.53 -3.26
N GLN A 143 -0.13 -16.60 -4.55
CA GLN A 143 0.80 -16.28 -5.63
C GLN A 143 0.98 -14.76 -5.84
N SER A 144 0.02 -13.96 -5.37
CA SER A 144 0.11 -12.50 -5.47
C SER A 144 1.08 -11.92 -4.43
N SER A 145 1.92 -10.96 -4.86
CA SER A 145 2.95 -10.34 -4.01
C SER A 145 2.38 -9.76 -2.71
N ARG A 146 3.08 -9.99 -1.58
CA ARG A 146 2.67 -9.57 -0.22
C ARG A 146 2.72 -8.05 0.03
N VAL A 147 3.28 -7.27 -0.90
CA VAL A 147 3.37 -5.82 -0.75
C VAL A 147 2.02 -5.19 -1.11
N CYS A 148 1.19 -4.98 -0.10
CA CYS A 148 -0.06 -4.26 -0.25
C CYS A 148 0.19 -2.77 0.02
N LEU A 149 0.21 -1.96 -1.05
CA LEU A 149 0.14 -0.51 -0.95
C LEU A 149 -1.33 -0.08 -0.90
N GLN A 150 -1.64 0.90 -0.07
CA GLN A 150 -2.97 1.50 -0.11
C GLN A 150 -3.14 2.29 -1.42
N SER A 151 -4.36 2.29 -1.96
CA SER A 151 -4.72 3.02 -3.18
C SER A 151 -4.52 4.53 -3.10
N ARG A 152 -4.39 5.06 -1.87
CA ARG A 152 -4.25 6.48 -1.57
C ARG A 152 -3.13 6.70 -0.56
N TYR A 153 -2.28 7.68 -0.84
CA TYR A 153 -1.39 8.24 0.16
C TYR A 153 -2.21 9.21 1.02
N HIS A 154 -2.00 9.17 2.33
CA HIS A 154 -2.66 10.06 3.27
C HIS A 154 -1.94 11.41 3.36
N SER A 155 -0.61 11.37 3.26
CA SER A 155 0.21 12.57 3.32
C SER A 155 1.48 12.38 2.53
N VAL A 156 1.86 13.41 1.78
CA VAL A 156 3.17 13.50 1.13
C VAL A 156 3.89 14.68 1.73
N SER A 157 5.06 14.44 2.31
CA SER A 157 5.91 15.50 2.85
C SER A 157 7.27 15.49 2.15
N ALA A 158 7.80 16.65 1.81
CA ALA A 158 9.09 16.79 1.16
C ALA A 158 9.92 17.84 1.91
N SER A 159 11.25 17.67 1.88
CA SER A 159 12.16 18.71 2.31
C SER A 159 11.97 20.01 1.53
N ASP A 160 12.28 21.15 2.15
CA ASP A 160 12.32 22.49 1.54
C ASP A 160 13.44 22.68 0.48
N LEU A 161 14.27 21.66 0.26
CA LEU A 161 15.28 21.63 -0.80
C LEU A 161 14.63 21.53 -2.19
N THR A 162 15.05 22.36 -3.14
CA THR A 162 14.47 22.43 -4.50
C THR A 162 14.45 21.07 -5.20
N ARG A 163 15.55 20.32 -5.13
CA ARG A 163 15.64 18.94 -5.65
C ARG A 163 14.61 17.98 -5.07
N SER A 164 14.27 18.14 -3.79
CA SER A 164 13.31 17.29 -3.08
C SER A 164 11.89 17.62 -3.51
N GLN A 165 11.58 18.92 -3.64
CA GLN A 165 10.29 19.40 -4.13
C GLN A 165 10.05 18.95 -5.57
N GLU A 166 11.00 19.18 -6.49
CA GLU A 166 10.87 18.75 -7.88
C GLU A 166 10.68 17.23 -8.01
N THR A 167 11.42 16.44 -7.23
CA THR A 167 11.26 14.98 -7.20
C THR A 167 9.84 14.59 -6.77
N ALA A 168 9.34 15.19 -5.69
CA ALA A 168 8.01 14.92 -5.17
C ALA A 168 6.91 15.29 -6.19
N THR A 169 7.02 16.46 -6.83
CA THR A 169 6.09 16.89 -7.87
C THR A 169 6.04 15.91 -9.03
N ILE A 170 7.19 15.46 -9.54
CA ILE A 170 7.23 14.50 -10.65
C ILE A 170 6.58 13.18 -10.26
N ILE A 171 6.90 12.65 -9.08
CA ILE A 171 6.32 11.40 -8.58
C ILE A 171 4.80 11.53 -8.46
N MET A 172 4.31 12.61 -7.86
CA MET A 172 2.87 12.82 -7.65
C MET A 172 2.10 12.96 -8.96
N ASN A 173 2.67 13.65 -9.96
CA ASN A 173 2.06 13.77 -11.28
C ASN A 173 1.87 12.40 -11.97
N VAL A 174 2.78 11.44 -11.74
CA VAL A 174 2.66 10.09 -12.33
C VAL A 174 1.58 9.27 -11.61
N ILE A 175 1.57 9.31 -10.27
CA ILE A 175 0.69 8.49 -9.44
C ILE A 175 -0.75 8.99 -9.53
N GLN A 176 -0.99 10.30 -9.41
CA GLN A 176 -2.33 10.88 -9.32
C GLN A 176 -2.50 12.14 -10.20
N PRO A 177 -2.53 12.01 -11.54
CA PRO A 177 -2.63 13.17 -12.43
C PRO A 177 -3.95 13.97 -12.30
N HIS A 178 -5.00 13.37 -11.70
CA HIS A 178 -6.34 13.97 -11.58
C HIS A 178 -6.67 14.45 -10.16
N VAL A 179 -5.81 14.17 -9.17
CA VAL A 179 -5.99 14.69 -7.81
C VAL A 179 -5.27 16.03 -7.77
N LYS A 180 -6.06 17.11 -7.83
CA LYS A 180 -5.57 18.48 -7.64
C LYS A 180 -4.81 18.52 -6.32
N GLU A 181 -3.49 18.62 -6.42
CA GLU A 181 -2.54 18.97 -5.36
C GLU A 181 -3.06 18.67 -3.95
N GLU A 182 -3.11 17.39 -3.56
CA GLU A 182 -3.05 17.09 -2.13
C GLU A 182 -1.65 17.55 -1.70
N LYS A 183 -1.59 18.82 -1.25
CA LYS A 183 -0.37 19.64 -1.19
C LYS A 183 0.75 18.82 -0.58
N VAL A 184 1.77 18.53 -1.40
CA VAL A 184 3.08 18.07 -0.91
C VAL A 184 3.48 19.04 0.19
N ARG A 185 3.45 18.57 1.44
CA ARG A 185 3.76 19.39 2.61
C ARG A 185 5.26 19.60 2.63
N VAL A 186 5.67 20.86 2.63
CA VAL A 186 7.09 21.18 2.76
C VAL A 186 7.45 21.17 4.25
N ASP A 187 8.43 20.35 4.62
CA ASP A 187 8.89 20.20 5.99
C ASP A 187 10.40 20.50 6.09
N PRO A 188 10.80 21.60 6.74
CA PRO A 188 12.22 21.93 6.97
C PRO A 188 12.98 20.88 7.79
N LEU A 189 12.29 20.07 8.61
CA LEU A 189 12.93 19.03 9.41
C LEU A 189 13.48 17.87 8.56
N LEU A 190 13.00 17.73 7.32
CA LEU A 190 13.46 16.72 6.35
C LEU A 190 14.66 17.18 5.53
N ARG A 191 15.28 18.33 5.85
CA ARG A 191 16.52 18.80 5.22
C ARG A 191 17.65 17.81 5.45
N GLU A 192 18.43 17.61 4.40
CA GLU A 192 19.71 16.90 4.49
C GLU A 192 20.59 17.60 5.53
N ARG A 193 21.19 16.81 6.42
CA ARG A 193 22.11 17.32 7.44
C ARG A 193 23.53 17.34 6.90
N PHE A 194 24.45 17.94 7.65
CA PHE A 194 25.86 17.91 7.30
C PHE A 194 26.35 16.46 7.15
N PRO A 195 27.24 16.19 6.18
CA PRO A 195 27.89 14.89 6.08
C PRO A 195 28.52 14.53 7.42
N VAL A 196 28.21 13.34 7.92
CA VAL A 196 28.79 12.81 9.15
C VAL A 196 29.90 11.85 8.75
N THR A 197 31.05 11.97 9.41
CA THR A 197 32.13 10.99 9.28
C THR A 197 31.60 9.62 9.71
N PRO A 198 31.59 8.61 8.83
CA PRO A 198 31.09 7.29 9.21
C PRO A 198 32.01 6.66 10.25
N ASP A 199 31.44 5.83 11.12
CA ASP A 199 32.14 4.98 12.08
C ASP A 199 31.87 3.51 11.69
N PRO A 200 32.87 2.69 11.34
CA PRO A 200 34.31 3.00 11.36
C PRO A 200 34.71 4.02 10.29
N PRO A 201 35.80 4.80 10.54
CA PRO A 201 36.31 5.73 9.54
C PRO A 201 36.62 4.97 8.26
N LEU A 202 36.28 5.60 7.12
CA LEU A 202 36.60 5.02 5.82
C LEU A 202 38.11 4.77 5.77
N LEU A 203 38.48 3.51 5.56
CA LEU A 203 39.89 3.18 5.29
C LEU A 203 40.34 4.02 4.09
N PRO A 204 41.59 4.53 4.11
CA PRO A 204 42.12 5.24 2.95
C PRO A 204 41.96 4.35 1.70
N PRO A 205 41.73 4.95 0.52
CA PRO A 205 41.67 4.19 -0.72
C PRO A 205 42.89 3.26 -0.76
N ARG A 206 42.66 1.95 -0.94
CA ARG A 206 43.77 1.03 -1.21
C ARG A 206 44.51 1.62 -2.40
N ALA A 207 45.79 1.94 -2.22
CA ALA A 207 46.64 2.27 -3.35
C ALA A 207 46.53 1.08 -4.31
N TYR A 208 45.93 1.30 -5.47
CA TYR A 208 46.08 0.35 -6.56
C TYR A 208 47.59 0.32 -6.84
N PRO A 209 48.24 -0.85 -6.77
CA PRO A 209 49.63 -0.93 -7.20
C PRO A 209 49.68 -0.38 -8.62
N ASN A 210 50.52 0.63 -8.83
CA ASN A 210 50.70 1.24 -10.13
C ASN A 210 50.94 0.11 -11.15
N GLU A 211 50.11 0.01 -12.18
CA GLU A 211 50.42 -0.80 -13.34
C GLU A 211 51.63 -0.12 -14.01
N GLU A 212 52.81 -0.70 -13.79
CA GLU A 212 54.06 -0.38 -14.52
C GLU A 212 54.00 -0.85 -15.98
#